data_AF-A0A179BU59-F1
#
_entry.id   AF-A0A179BU59-F1
#
_cell.length_a   1.000
_cell.length_b   1.000
_cell.length_c   1.000
_cell.angle_alpha   90.00
_cell.angle_beta   90.00
_cell.angle_gamma   90.00
#
_symmetry.space_group_name_H-M   'P 1'
#
loop_
_entity.id
_entity.type
_entity.pdbx_description
1 polymer ?
#
loop_
_entity_poly.entity_id
_entity_poly.type
_entity_poly.pdbx_seq_one_letter_code
_entity_poly.pdbx_strand_id
1 'polypeptide(L)'
;MTEKFSNLNFRIAFDYTGEMHKLWMAASFSFGIPTSFVVDRDGHIAFIGIPMELDDVLPKVIDGSWRTSAEAKKADKERIAEGETYAAEIAFRDRISAAIEIK
;
A
#
# COMPACT_ATOMS: atom_id res chain seq x y z
N MET A 1 -14.03 13.88 -17.12
CA MET A 1 -14.03 13.22 -15.79
C MET A 1 -14.66 14.11 -14.73
N THR A 2 -14.40 15.43 -14.74
CA THR A 2 -15.00 16.42 -13.84
C THR A 2 -16.53 16.56 -13.95
N GLU A 3 -17.13 16.35 -15.13
CA GLU A 3 -18.61 16.40 -15.27
C GLU A 3 -19.36 15.35 -14.42
N LYS A 4 -18.75 14.19 -14.12
CA LYS A 4 -19.38 13.14 -13.33
C LYS A 4 -19.07 13.20 -11.83
N PHE A 5 -18.11 14.04 -11.43
CA PHE A 5 -17.64 14.14 -10.04
C PHE A 5 -17.41 15.61 -9.67
N SER A 6 -18.47 16.42 -9.75
CA SER A 6 -18.41 17.86 -9.53
C SER A 6 -17.91 18.27 -8.13
N ASN A 7 -18.03 17.37 -7.14
CA ASN A 7 -17.62 17.62 -5.75
C ASN A 7 -16.28 16.97 -5.37
N LEU A 8 -15.52 16.44 -6.32
CA LEU A 8 -14.24 15.80 -6.04
C LEU A 8 -13.19 16.86 -5.63
N ASN A 9 -12.77 16.84 -4.37
CA ASN A 9 -11.81 17.79 -3.82
C ASN A 9 -10.37 17.23 -3.74
N PHE A 10 -10.12 16.07 -4.33
CA PHE A 10 -8.81 15.42 -4.39
C PHE A 10 -8.43 15.05 -5.82
N ARG A 11 -7.12 14.89 -6.05
CA ARG A 11 -6.58 14.51 -7.36
C ARG A 11 -6.71 13.00 -7.56
N ILE A 12 -7.10 12.60 -8.77
CA ILE A 12 -7.07 11.20 -9.21
C ILE A 12 -5.98 11.08 -10.27
N ALA A 13 -5.14 10.07 -10.11
CA ALA A 13 -4.14 9.69 -11.10
C ALA A 13 -4.46 8.27 -11.62
N PHE A 14 -4.03 7.99 -12.84
CA PHE A 14 -4.14 6.67 -13.46
C PHE A 14 -2.74 6.15 -13.75
N ASP A 15 -2.47 4.91 -13.35
CA ASP A 15 -1.26 4.19 -13.71
C ASP A 15 -1.53 3.32 -14.92
N TYR A 16 -1.10 3.79 -16.10
CA TYR A 16 -1.23 3.03 -17.35
C TYR A 16 -0.04 2.12 -17.63
N THR A 17 1.08 2.30 -16.90
CA THR A 17 2.34 1.60 -17.17
C THR A 17 2.60 0.48 -16.17
N GLY A 18 1.88 0.45 -15.05
CA GLY A 18 2.12 -0.47 -13.94
C GLY A 18 3.28 -0.04 -13.04
N GLU A 19 3.83 1.16 -13.25
CA GLU A 19 4.96 1.66 -12.47
C GLU A 19 4.57 1.92 -11.01
N MET A 20 3.31 2.27 -10.73
CA MET A 20 2.84 2.42 -9.35
C MET A 20 2.79 1.07 -8.65
N HIS A 21 2.37 0.01 -9.33
CA HIS A 21 2.43 -1.33 -8.76
C HIS A 21 3.87 -1.72 -8.40
N LYS A 22 4.84 -1.47 -9.27
CA LYS A 22 6.25 -1.80 -9.02
C LYS A 22 6.88 -0.94 -7.93
N LEU A 23 6.76 0.38 -8.05
CA LEU A 23 7.48 1.34 -7.20
C LEU A 23 6.83 1.55 -5.82
N TRP A 24 5.54 1.23 -5.68
CA TRP A 24 4.82 1.38 -4.42
C TRP A 24 4.42 0.01 -3.87
N MET A 25 3.53 -0.72 -4.57
CA MET A 25 2.93 -1.94 -4.01
C MET A 25 3.97 -3.04 -3.76
N ALA A 26 4.77 -3.38 -4.78
CA ALA A 26 5.81 -4.40 -4.65
C ALA A 26 6.95 -3.94 -3.73
N ALA A 27 7.38 -2.67 -3.85
CA ALA A 27 8.44 -2.12 -3.02
C ALA A 27 8.07 -2.06 -1.53
N SER A 28 6.80 -1.87 -1.21
CA SER A 28 6.31 -1.84 0.16
C SER A 28 5.76 -3.19 0.62
N PHE A 29 5.87 -4.28 -0.14
CA PHE A 29 5.24 -5.57 0.22
C PHE A 29 3.74 -5.42 0.55
N SER A 30 3.02 -4.58 -0.17
CA SER A 30 1.61 -4.26 0.10
C SER A 30 0.79 -4.55 -1.14
N PHE A 31 0.31 -5.78 -1.28
CA PHE A 31 -0.35 -6.27 -2.49
C PHE A 31 -1.88 -6.28 -2.41
N GLY A 32 -2.45 -6.05 -1.22
CA GLY A 32 -3.89 -5.99 -1.00
C GLY A 32 -4.53 -4.78 -1.68
N ILE A 33 -5.78 -4.92 -2.14
CA ILE A 33 -6.57 -3.80 -2.67
C ILE A 33 -7.92 -3.76 -1.92
N PRO A 34 -8.38 -2.59 -1.45
CA PRO A 34 -7.70 -1.29 -1.50
C PRO A 34 -6.55 -1.16 -0.47
N THR A 35 -5.50 -0.41 -0.81
CA THR A 35 -4.37 -0.05 0.08
C THR A 35 -4.23 1.47 0.15
N SER A 36 -3.96 1.97 1.35
CA SER A 36 -3.71 3.38 1.66
C SER A 36 -2.25 3.59 2.05
N PHE A 37 -1.68 4.71 1.62
CA PHE A 37 -0.40 5.23 2.09
C PHE A 37 -0.66 6.59 2.73
N VAL A 38 -0.30 6.73 4.02
CA VAL A 38 -0.46 8.00 4.76
C VAL A 38 0.90 8.66 4.89
N VAL A 39 0.97 9.92 4.47
CA VAL A 39 2.16 10.77 4.63
C VAL A 39 1.90 11.76 5.78
N ASP A 40 2.79 11.80 6.77
CA ASP A 40 2.69 12.73 7.90
C ASP A 40 3.14 14.16 7.55
N ARG A 41 3.05 15.05 8.54
CA ARG A 41 3.44 16.47 8.42
C ARG A 41 4.92 16.68 8.14
N ASP A 42 5.76 15.69 8.47
CA ASP A 42 7.20 15.74 8.24
C ASP A 42 7.57 15.13 6.86
N GLY A 43 6.57 14.72 6.07
CA GLY A 43 6.77 14.15 4.74
C GLY A 43 7.15 12.67 4.75
N HIS A 44 6.98 11.95 5.87
CA HIS A 44 7.29 10.53 5.96
C HIS A 44 6.06 9.67 5.75
N ILE A 45 6.25 8.47 5.22
CA ILE A 45 5.19 7.45 5.25
C ILE A 45 4.98 7.05 6.72
N ALA A 46 3.83 7.43 7.25
CA ALA A 46 3.42 7.14 8.63
C ALA A 46 2.73 5.78 8.73
N PHE A 47 2.03 5.38 7.67
CA PHE A 47 1.24 4.15 7.64
C PHE A 47 1.04 3.65 6.22
N ILE A 48 1.02 2.33 6.07
CA ILE A 48 0.60 1.61 4.87
C ILE A 48 -0.35 0.51 5.33
N GLY A 49 -1.54 0.42 4.76
CA GLY A 49 -2.52 -0.59 5.17
C GLY A 49 -3.89 -0.38 4.54
N ILE A 50 -4.90 -1.08 5.04
CA ILE A 50 -6.23 -1.00 4.45
C ILE A 50 -6.94 0.30 4.86
N PRO A 51 -7.77 0.91 3.99
CA PRO A 51 -8.48 2.15 4.32
C PRO A 51 -9.36 2.09 5.57
N MET A 52 -9.84 0.90 5.96
CA MET A 52 -10.69 0.75 7.15
C MET A 52 -9.96 1.03 8.47
N GLU A 53 -8.63 0.98 8.48
CA GLU A 53 -7.81 1.28 9.67
C GLU A 53 -7.58 2.79 9.85
N LEU A 54 -7.94 3.61 8.85
CA LEU A 54 -7.63 5.05 8.87
C LEU A 54 -8.39 5.82 9.96
N ASP A 55 -9.58 5.38 10.35
CA ASP A 55 -10.35 6.02 11.43
C ASP A 55 -9.60 5.95 12.77
N ASP A 56 -8.84 4.87 13.00
CA ASP A 56 -8.02 4.68 14.20
C ASP A 56 -6.62 5.30 14.07
N VAL A 57 -6.04 5.23 12.86
CA VAL A 57 -4.66 5.66 12.60
C VAL A 57 -4.53 7.17 12.41
N LEU A 58 -5.43 7.80 11.64
CA LEU A 58 -5.30 9.22 11.28
C LEU A 58 -5.25 10.17 12.48
N PRO A 59 -6.10 10.03 13.53
CA PRO A 59 -6.00 10.87 14.72
C PRO A 59 -4.62 10.82 15.36
N LYS A 60 -4.05 9.61 15.48
CA LYS A 60 -2.72 9.36 16.07
C LYS A 60 -1.58 9.88 15.21
N VAL A 61 -1.76 9.90 13.89
CA VAL A 61 -0.79 10.52 12.97
C VAL A 61 -0.83 12.05 13.11
N ILE A 62 -2.04 12.63 13.22
CA ILE A 62 -2.23 14.08 13.35
C ILE A 62 -1.67 14.62 14.67
N ASP A 63 -1.84 13.87 15.77
CA ASP A 63 -1.33 14.25 17.09
C ASP A 63 0.16 13.87 17.32
N GLY A 64 0.76 13.13 16.39
CA GLY A 64 2.17 12.74 16.41
C GLY A 64 2.49 11.50 17.25
N SER A 65 1.50 10.85 17.85
CA SER A 65 1.70 9.66 18.70
C SER A 65 1.90 8.37 17.91
N TRP A 66 1.51 8.32 16.64
CA TRP A 66 1.55 7.10 15.83
C TRP A 66 2.97 6.60 15.55
N ARG A 67 3.84 7.45 15.00
CA ARG A 67 5.08 7.02 14.32
C ARG A 67 6.03 6.21 15.21
N THR A 68 6.17 6.60 16.47
CA THR A 68 7.06 5.91 17.43
C THR A 68 6.35 4.83 18.25
N SER A 69 5.05 4.64 18.05
CA SER A 69 4.23 3.71 18.83
C SER A 69 4.61 2.26 18.59
N ALA A 70 4.34 1.40 19.57
CA ALA A 70 4.45 -0.04 19.42
C ALA A 70 3.43 -0.59 18.41
N GLU A 71 2.26 0.06 18.32
CA GLU A 71 1.18 -0.30 17.39
C GLU A 71 1.61 -0.13 15.93
N ALA A 72 2.17 1.04 15.57
CA ALA A 72 2.69 1.29 14.24
C ALA A 72 3.80 0.29 13.86
N LYS A 73 4.74 0.03 14.78
CA LYS A 73 5.82 -0.95 14.56
C LYS A 73 5.28 -2.37 14.36
N LYS A 74 4.23 -2.73 15.09
CA LYS A 74 3.59 -4.03 14.98
C LYS A 74 2.87 -4.16 13.63
N ALA A 75 2.05 -3.18 13.27
CA ALA A 75 1.32 -3.15 12.00
C ALA A 75 2.30 -3.23 10.80
N ASP A 76 3.40 -2.47 10.84
CA ASP A 76 4.42 -2.50 9.79
C ASP A 76 5.08 -3.87 9.66
N LYS A 77 5.43 -4.49 10.79
CA LYS A 77 6.02 -5.83 10.82
C LYS A 77 5.07 -6.91 10.29
N GLU A 78 3.80 -6.85 10.69
CA GLU A 78 2.77 -7.80 10.22
C GLU A 78 2.55 -7.67 8.72
N ARG A 79 2.40 -6.44 8.23
CA ARG A 79 2.28 -6.13 6.80
C ARG A 79 3.46 -6.64 5.98
N ILE A 80 4.69 -6.42 6.44
CA ILE A 80 5.90 -6.92 5.75
C ILE A 80 5.91 -8.45 5.71
N ALA A 81 5.65 -9.11 6.84
CA ALA A 81 5.69 -10.59 6.90
C ALA A 81 4.63 -11.24 6.00
N GLU A 82 3.41 -10.69 5.96
CA GLU A 82 2.36 -11.14 5.04
C GLU A 82 2.76 -10.90 3.59
N GLY A 83 3.25 -9.70 3.28
CA GLY A 83 3.65 -9.34 1.94
C GLY A 83 4.87 -10.10 1.42
N GLU A 84 5.84 -10.44 2.27
CA GLU A 84 6.97 -11.32 1.90
C GLU A 84 6.49 -12.71 1.47
N THR A 85 5.52 -13.26 2.22
CA THR A 85 4.90 -14.55 1.89
C THR A 85 4.21 -14.47 0.53
N TYR A 86 3.42 -13.43 0.31
CA TYR A 86 2.71 -13.23 -0.95
C TYR A 86 3.65 -12.97 -2.13
N ALA A 87 4.73 -12.21 -1.92
CA ALA A 87 5.74 -11.96 -2.94
C ALA A 87 6.44 -13.25 -3.38
N ALA A 88 6.76 -14.14 -2.43
CA ALA A 88 7.32 -15.46 -2.74
C ALA A 88 6.33 -16.31 -3.55
N GLU A 89 5.04 -16.26 -3.23
CA GLU A 89 3.98 -16.98 -3.95
C GLU A 89 3.80 -16.47 -5.38
N ILE A 90 3.81 -15.14 -5.59
CA ILE A 90 3.83 -14.52 -6.92
C ILE A 90 5.05 -15.01 -7.71
N ALA A 91 6.26 -14.90 -7.15
CA ALA A 91 7.48 -15.29 -7.84
C ALA A 91 7.48 -16.78 -8.24
N PHE A 92 6.92 -17.63 -7.38
CA PHE A 92 6.75 -19.05 -7.67
C PHE A 92 5.78 -19.30 -8.83
N ARG A 93 4.60 -18.64 -8.79
CA ARG A 93 3.59 -18.75 -9.86
C ARG A 93 4.15 -18.26 -11.19
N ASP A 94 4.84 -17.13 -11.20
CA ASP A 94 5.41 -16.54 -12.41
C ASP A 94 6.45 -17.47 -13.04
N ARG A 95 7.27 -18.13 -12.22
CA ARG A 95 8.23 -19.15 -12.67
C ARG A 95 7.53 -20.36 -13.30
N ILE A 96 6.42 -20.82 -12.74
CA ILE A 96 5.63 -21.91 -13.31
C ILE A 96 5.03 -21.51 -14.65
N SER A 97 4.37 -20.34 -14.71
CA SER A 97 3.76 -19.83 -15.93
C SER A 97 4.77 -19.73 -17.06
N ALA A 98 5.95 -19.14 -16.81
CA ALA A 98 7.02 -19.03 -17.80
C ALA A 98 7.51 -20.40 -18.30
N ALA A 99 7.60 -21.42 -17.43
CA ALA A 99 8.01 -22.76 -17.83
C ALA A 99 6.95 -23.50 -18.67
N ILE A 100 5.67 -23.16 -18.51
CA ILE A 100 4.56 -23.71 -19.31
C ILE A 100 4.49 -23.04 -20.67
N GLU A 101 4.67 -21.72 -20.76
CA GLU A 101 4.62 -20.95 -22.01
C GLU A 101 5.78 -21.25 -22.98
N ILE A 102 6.88 -21.88 -22.51
CA ILE A 102 8.02 -22.29 -23.33
C ILE A 102 7.76 -23.62 -24.08
N LYS A 103 6.58 -24.25 -23.92
CA LYS A 103 6.15 -25.44 -24.69
C LYS A 103 5.22 -25.07 -25.83
#